data_AF-A0A812WH89-F1
#
_entry.id   AF-A0A812WH89-F1
#
_cell.length_a   1.000
_cell.length_b   1.000
_cell.length_c   1.000
_cell.angle_alpha   90.00
_cell.angle_beta   90.00
_cell.angle_gamma   90.00
#
_symmetry.space_group_name_H-M   'P 1'
#
loop_
_entity.id
_entity.type
_entity.pdbx_description
1 polymer ?
#
loop_
_entity_poly.entity_id
_entity_poly.type
_entity_poly.pdbx_seq_one_letter_code
_entity_poly.pdbx_strand_id
1 'polypeptide(L)'
;VIKEEAMRRAEERRAAILDQQEETEYRLMEHEAKKERYLDFKRELDGLRSKNKEINVERQRRREDYERESIADAVRKKDDKIDQLNAERQRMWELRRAAQAEAYKAREQVKNEILRQRIQSKFDSKSLEDKLGSLMRNDLFSAKVLQSSHSLPSLRSTGHPSQEG
;
A
#
# COMPACT_ATOMS: atom_id res chain seq x y z
N VAL A 1 58.19 -36.96 -79.16
CA VAL A 1 59.06 -36.29 -78.16
C VAL A 1 58.71 -34.82 -77.94
N ILE A 2 59.09 -33.85 -78.79
CA ILE A 2 58.87 -32.40 -78.52
C ILE A 2 57.38 -32.03 -78.38
N LYS A 3 56.51 -32.58 -79.25
CA LYS A 3 55.05 -32.33 -79.17
C LYS A 3 54.39 -32.96 -77.95
N GLU A 4 54.83 -34.15 -77.55
CA GLU A 4 54.31 -34.86 -76.36
C GLU A 4 54.73 -34.16 -75.07
N GLU A 5 55.97 -33.67 -74.99
CA GLU A 5 56.45 -32.93 -73.83
C GLU A 5 55.78 -31.54 -73.72
N ALA A 6 55.49 -30.88 -74.85
CA ALA A 6 54.71 -29.66 -74.88
C ALA A 6 53.24 -29.89 -74.44
N MET A 7 52.63 -31.01 -74.85
CA MET A 7 51.29 -31.40 -74.40
C MET A 7 51.27 -31.69 -72.89
N ARG A 8 52.25 -32.44 -72.37
CA ARG A 8 52.36 -32.73 -70.94
C ARG A 8 52.51 -31.46 -70.10
N ARG A 9 53.35 -30.51 -70.53
CA ARG A 9 53.48 -29.21 -69.85
C ARG A 9 52.21 -28.36 -69.94
N ALA A 10 51.44 -28.46 -71.01
CA ALA A 10 50.15 -27.78 -71.13
C ALA A 10 49.10 -28.41 -70.21
N GLU A 11 49.09 -29.74 -70.08
CA GLU A 11 48.24 -30.46 -69.14
C GLU A 11 48.60 -30.17 -67.68
N GLU A 12 49.89 -30.16 -67.32
CA GLU A 12 50.37 -29.80 -65.98
C GLU A 12 49.96 -28.35 -65.60
N ARG A 13 50.06 -27.41 -66.55
CA ARG A 13 49.59 -26.02 -66.33
C ARG A 13 48.07 -25.97 -66.17
N ARG A 14 47.32 -26.73 -66.95
CA ARG A 14 45.87 -26.78 -66.85
C ARG A 14 45.42 -27.36 -65.51
N ALA A 15 46.07 -28.43 -65.06
CA ALA A 15 45.82 -29.01 -63.73
C ALA A 15 46.13 -28.01 -62.61
N ALA A 16 47.28 -27.34 -62.66
CA ALA A 16 47.63 -26.32 -61.65
C ALA A 16 46.65 -25.12 -61.62
N ILE A 17 46.14 -24.71 -62.78
CA ILE A 17 45.11 -23.65 -62.86
C ILE A 17 43.80 -24.13 -62.24
N LEU A 18 43.39 -25.38 -62.50
CA LEU A 18 42.18 -25.96 -61.92
C LEU A 18 42.31 -26.08 -60.40
N ASP A 19 43.43 -26.58 -59.89
CA ASP A 19 43.67 -26.69 -58.44
C ASP A 19 43.62 -25.31 -57.75
N GLN A 20 44.20 -24.29 -58.40
CA GLN A 20 44.16 -22.93 -57.89
C GLN A 20 42.74 -22.34 -57.91
N GLN A 21 41.96 -22.64 -58.95
CA GLN A 21 40.55 -22.23 -59.04
C GLN A 21 39.73 -22.88 -57.92
N GLU A 22 39.88 -24.19 -57.70
CA GLU A 22 39.21 -24.93 -56.64
C GLU A 22 39.55 -24.37 -55.24
N GLU A 23 40.83 -24.05 -54.98
CA GLU A 23 41.25 -23.46 -53.72
C GLU A 23 40.66 -22.06 -53.50
N THR A 24 40.55 -21.25 -54.56
CA THR A 24 39.92 -19.92 -54.47
C THR A 24 38.41 -20.01 -54.24
N GLU A 25 37.73 -20.95 -54.91
CA GLU A 25 36.30 -21.19 -54.72
C GLU A 25 36.01 -21.69 -53.30
N TYR A 26 36.83 -22.61 -52.79
CA TYR A 26 36.71 -23.11 -51.42
C TYR A 26 36.87 -21.97 -50.39
N ARG A 27 37.87 -21.09 -50.56
CA ARG A 27 38.07 -19.92 -49.69
C ARG A 27 36.90 -18.93 -49.78
N LEU A 28 36.33 -18.74 -50.97
CA LEU A 28 35.18 -17.87 -51.17
C LEU A 28 33.95 -18.42 -50.42
N MET A 29 33.67 -19.72 -50.56
CA MET A 29 32.57 -20.39 -49.86
C MET A 29 32.72 -20.32 -48.34
N GLU A 30 33.93 -20.51 -47.80
CA GLU A 30 34.16 -20.35 -46.36
C GLU A 30 33.89 -18.91 -45.88
N HIS A 31 34.28 -17.92 -46.68
CA HIS A 31 34.06 -16.52 -46.35
C HIS A 31 32.55 -16.18 -46.36
N GLU A 32 31.81 -16.69 -47.34
CA GLU A 32 30.35 -16.55 -47.40
C GLU A 32 29.68 -17.22 -46.19
N ALA A 33 30.09 -18.43 -45.82
CA ALA A 33 29.56 -19.13 -44.64
C ALA A 33 29.89 -18.41 -43.32
N LYS A 34 31.05 -17.74 -43.22
CA LYS A 34 31.40 -16.90 -42.06
C LYS A 34 30.55 -15.64 -42.02
N LYS A 35 30.31 -15.01 -43.18
CA LYS A 35 29.47 -13.82 -43.31
C LYS A 35 28.03 -14.08 -42.90
N GLU A 36 27.43 -15.17 -43.37
CA GLU A 36 26.06 -15.57 -42.98
C GLU A 36 25.94 -15.77 -41.47
N ARG A 37 26.88 -16.53 -40.87
CA ARG A 37 26.91 -16.72 -39.41
C ARG A 37 27.02 -15.41 -38.63
N TYR A 38 27.83 -14.47 -39.11
CA TYR A 38 27.92 -13.14 -38.48
C TYR A 38 26.61 -12.36 -38.58
N LEU A 39 25.93 -12.41 -39.73
CA LEU A 39 24.65 -11.75 -39.91
C LEU A 39 23.57 -12.34 -38.99
N ASP A 40 23.54 -13.66 -38.83
CA ASP A 40 22.63 -14.33 -37.90
C ASP A 40 22.92 -13.95 -36.44
N PHE A 41 24.19 -13.97 -36.03
CA PHE A 41 24.58 -13.51 -34.70
C PHE A 41 24.18 -12.05 -34.46
N LYS A 42 24.35 -11.18 -35.46
CA LYS A 42 23.96 -9.77 -35.36
C LYS A 42 22.44 -9.62 -35.19
N ARG A 43 21.64 -10.36 -35.96
CA ARG A 43 20.17 -10.38 -35.83
C ARG A 43 19.74 -10.85 -34.44
N GLU A 44 20.37 -11.91 -33.93
CA GLU A 44 20.09 -12.44 -32.59
C GLU A 44 20.45 -11.41 -31.51
N LEU A 45 21.60 -10.76 -31.62
CA LEU A 45 22.05 -9.72 -30.69
C LEU A 45 21.08 -8.53 -30.65
N ASP A 46 20.63 -8.08 -31.82
CA ASP A 46 19.65 -6.98 -31.93
C ASP A 46 18.29 -7.39 -31.34
N GLY A 47 17.90 -8.65 -31.51
CA GLY A 47 16.73 -9.24 -30.87
C GLY A 47 16.85 -9.26 -29.34
N LEU A 48 17.99 -9.67 -28.81
CA LEU A 48 18.26 -9.69 -27.37
C LEU A 48 18.29 -8.28 -26.76
N ARG A 49 18.81 -7.29 -27.48
CA ARG A 49 18.80 -5.88 -27.05
C ARG A 49 17.38 -5.35 -26.94
N SER A 50 16.54 -5.64 -27.94
CA SER A 50 15.13 -5.25 -27.93
C SER A 50 14.38 -5.89 -26.76
N LYS A 51 14.53 -7.20 -26.56
CA LYS A 51 13.93 -7.93 -25.43
C LYS A 51 14.37 -7.38 -24.07
N ASN A 52 15.66 -7.08 -23.90
CA ASN A 52 16.15 -6.47 -22.65
C ASN A 52 15.53 -5.09 -22.38
N LYS A 53 15.37 -4.28 -23.42
CA LYS A 53 14.69 -2.98 -23.30
C LYS A 53 13.23 -3.16 -22.85
N GLU A 54 12.51 -4.10 -23.45
CA GLU A 54 11.12 -4.41 -23.09
C GLU A 54 11.01 -4.87 -21.63
N ILE A 55 11.85 -5.80 -21.20
CA ILE A 55 11.89 -6.30 -19.82
C ILE A 55 12.15 -5.17 -18.83
N ASN A 56 13.06 -4.25 -19.15
CA ASN A 56 13.38 -3.12 -18.29
C ASN A 56 12.21 -2.14 -18.17
N VAL A 57 11.54 -1.83 -19.29
CA VAL A 57 10.33 -0.99 -19.28
C VAL A 57 9.23 -1.66 -18.45
N GLU A 58 9.04 -2.96 -18.60
CA GLU A 58 8.03 -3.70 -17.85
C GLU A 58 8.33 -3.74 -16.34
N ARG A 59 9.61 -3.92 -15.96
CA ARG A 59 10.04 -3.81 -14.55
C ARG A 59 9.79 -2.43 -13.97
N GLN A 60 9.99 -1.38 -14.77
CA GLN A 60 9.68 -0.02 -14.34
C GLN A 60 8.17 0.16 -14.14
N ARG A 61 7.35 -0.24 -15.11
CA ARG A 61 5.88 -0.20 -14.99
C ARG A 61 5.39 -0.94 -13.75
N ARG A 62 5.87 -2.17 -13.52
CA ARG A 62 5.49 -2.95 -12.33
C ARG A 62 5.84 -2.25 -11.01
N ARG A 63 6.97 -1.54 -10.93
CA ARG A 63 7.32 -0.75 -9.74
C ARG A 63 6.39 0.45 -9.56
N GLU A 64 6.14 1.19 -10.63
CA GLU A 64 5.24 2.35 -10.60
C GLU A 64 3.79 1.95 -10.25
N ASP A 65 3.30 0.83 -10.81
CA ASP A 65 1.96 0.31 -10.52
C ASP A 65 1.84 -0.14 -9.06
N TYR A 66 2.85 -0.84 -8.53
CA TYR A 66 2.89 -1.23 -7.12
C TYR A 66 2.93 -0.02 -6.19
N GLU A 67 3.72 1.01 -6.50
CA GLU A 67 3.75 2.24 -5.71
C GLU A 67 2.40 2.96 -5.71
N ARG A 68 1.74 3.03 -6.87
CA ARG A 68 0.39 3.61 -6.98
C ARG A 68 -0.64 2.83 -6.16
N GLU A 69 -0.61 1.51 -6.23
CA GLU A 69 -1.50 0.65 -5.45
C GLU A 69 -1.25 0.80 -3.95
N SER A 70 0.02 0.79 -3.52
CA SER A 70 0.38 0.99 -2.12
C SER A 70 -0.07 2.35 -1.58
N ILE A 71 0.02 3.41 -2.39
CA ILE A 71 -0.48 4.74 -2.02
C ILE A 71 -2.01 4.73 -1.91
N ALA A 72 -2.70 4.13 -2.88
CA ALA A 72 -4.15 4.03 -2.87
C ALA A 72 -4.66 3.29 -1.63
N ASP A 73 -4.01 2.19 -1.24
CA ASP A 73 -4.36 1.44 -0.03
C ASP A 73 -4.08 2.23 1.25
N ALA A 74 -3.00 3.02 1.29
CA ALA A 74 -2.72 3.91 2.43
C ALA A 74 -3.77 5.02 2.56
N VAL A 75 -4.28 5.54 1.44
CA VAL A 75 -5.37 6.54 1.42
C VAL A 75 -6.67 5.90 1.90
N ARG A 76 -7.06 4.74 1.38
CA ARG A 76 -8.27 4.01 1.83
C ARG A 76 -8.27 3.76 3.34
N LYS A 77 -7.15 3.29 3.90
CA LYS A 77 -7.02 3.09 5.35
C LYS A 77 -7.19 4.37 6.16
N LYS A 78 -6.75 5.52 5.62
CA LYS A 78 -6.93 6.82 6.26
C LYS A 78 -8.39 7.26 6.19
N ASP A 79 -9.04 7.07 5.05
CA ASP A 79 -10.45 7.39 4.87
C ASP A 79 -11.33 6.55 5.82
N ASP A 80 -11.11 5.24 5.90
CA ASP A 80 -11.79 4.36 6.86
C ASP A 80 -11.60 4.84 8.30
N LYS A 81 -10.38 5.31 8.64
CA LYS A 81 -10.10 5.84 9.97
C LYS A 81 -10.80 7.16 10.24
N ILE A 82 -10.88 8.04 9.25
CA ILE A 82 -11.61 9.31 9.32
C ILE A 82 -13.09 9.03 9.56
N ASP A 83 -13.68 8.08 8.84
CA ASP A 83 -15.09 7.71 9.00
C ASP A 83 -15.37 7.16 10.41
N GLN A 84 -14.50 6.29 10.94
CA GLN A 84 -14.60 5.82 12.31
C GLN A 84 -14.57 6.97 13.32
N LEU A 85 -13.60 7.89 13.17
CA LEU A 85 -13.45 9.03 14.08
C LEU A 85 -14.64 10.00 13.98
N ASN A 86 -15.20 10.19 12.79
CA ASN A 86 -16.38 11.01 12.58
C ASN A 86 -17.63 10.39 13.21
N ALA A 87 -17.82 9.07 13.04
CA ALA A 87 -18.91 8.35 13.69
C ALA A 87 -18.83 8.43 15.22
N GLU A 88 -17.63 8.29 15.78
CA GLU A 88 -17.42 8.44 17.22
C GLU A 88 -17.61 9.88 17.71
N ARG A 89 -17.11 10.87 16.95
CA ARG A 89 -17.36 12.29 17.25
C ARG A 89 -18.86 12.57 17.31
N GLN A 90 -19.62 12.06 16.35
CA GLN A 90 -21.08 12.21 16.32
C GLN A 90 -21.74 11.52 17.52
N ARG A 91 -21.36 10.27 17.81
CA ARG A 91 -21.83 9.53 19.00
C ARG A 91 -21.57 10.30 20.29
N MET A 92 -20.37 10.86 20.45
CA MET A 92 -19.99 11.63 21.64
C MET A 92 -20.79 12.93 21.76
N TRP A 93 -21.06 13.59 20.63
CA TRP A 93 -21.90 14.79 20.62
C TRP A 93 -23.35 14.48 20.99
N GLU A 94 -23.90 13.37 20.52
CA GLU A 94 -25.24 12.88 20.90
C GLU A 94 -25.31 12.51 22.38
N LEU A 95 -24.31 11.79 22.91
CA LEU A 95 -24.21 11.49 24.33
C LEU A 95 -24.19 12.77 25.17
N ARG A 96 -23.43 13.79 24.74
CA ARG A 96 -23.37 15.09 25.44
C ARG A 96 -24.73 15.79 25.44
N ARG A 97 -25.44 15.80 24.30
CA ARG A 97 -26.80 16.35 24.22
C ARG A 97 -27.77 15.60 25.12
N ALA A 98 -27.73 14.27 25.11
CA ALA A 98 -28.59 13.44 25.95
C ALA A 98 -28.33 13.69 27.45
N ALA A 99 -27.06 13.73 27.87
CA ALA A 99 -26.69 14.03 29.25
C ALA A 99 -27.14 15.44 29.67
N GLN A 100 -27.03 16.44 28.78
CA GLN A 100 -27.50 17.80 29.07
C GLN A 100 -29.03 17.84 29.24
N ALA A 101 -29.78 17.16 28.37
CA ALA A 101 -31.23 17.07 28.47
C ALA A 101 -31.66 16.38 29.77
N GLU A 102 -31.01 15.27 30.13
CA GLU A 102 -31.30 14.55 31.38
C GLU A 102 -30.92 15.38 32.61
N ALA A 103 -29.81 16.13 32.57
CA ALA A 103 -29.42 17.05 33.64
C ALA A 103 -30.44 18.18 33.84
N TYR A 104 -31.01 18.70 32.75
CA TYR A 104 -32.07 19.71 32.82
C TYR A 104 -33.34 19.12 33.44
N LYS A 105 -33.75 17.92 33.01
CA LYS A 105 -34.89 17.20 33.57
C LYS A 105 -34.70 16.89 35.06
N ALA A 106 -33.53 16.41 35.45
CA ALA A 106 -33.18 16.14 36.85
C ALA A 106 -33.28 17.42 37.71
N ARG A 107 -32.77 18.55 37.20
CA ARG A 107 -32.90 19.85 37.88
C ARG A 107 -34.35 20.27 38.09
N GLU A 108 -35.20 20.16 37.06
CA GLU A 108 -36.62 20.51 37.20
C GLU A 108 -37.35 19.56 38.15
N GLN A 109 -37.00 18.26 38.20
CA GLN A 109 -37.57 17.33 39.16
C GLN A 109 -37.23 17.69 40.61
N VAL A 110 -35.99 18.07 40.88
CA VAL A 110 -35.55 18.52 42.22
C VAL A 110 -36.24 19.82 42.60
N LYS A 111 -36.26 20.80 41.69
CA LYS A 111 -36.95 22.09 41.88
C LYS A 111 -38.44 21.93 42.17
N ASN A 112 -39.13 21.08 41.40
CA ASN A 112 -40.55 20.80 41.60
C ASN A 112 -40.81 20.10 42.94
N GLU A 113 -39.91 19.22 43.39
CA GLU A 113 -40.01 18.60 44.72
C GLU A 113 -39.85 19.65 45.83
N ILE A 114 -38.86 20.53 45.73
CA ILE A 114 -38.66 21.64 46.69
C ILE A 114 -39.89 22.54 46.74
N LEU A 115 -40.46 22.90 45.59
CA LEU A 115 -41.68 23.72 45.53
C LEU A 115 -42.87 23.01 46.17
N ARG A 116 -43.04 21.71 45.94
CA ARG A 116 -44.08 20.89 46.57
C ARG A 116 -43.93 20.86 48.09
N GLN A 117 -42.73 20.59 48.60
CA GLN A 117 -42.44 20.58 50.03
C GLN A 117 -42.68 21.96 50.67
N ARG A 118 -42.32 23.05 49.97
CA ARG A 118 -42.60 24.42 50.40
C ARG A 118 -44.09 24.73 50.50
N ILE A 119 -44.89 24.33 49.50
CA ILE A 119 -46.35 24.52 49.51
C ILE A 119 -47.00 23.74 50.68
N GLN A 120 -46.48 22.56 50.97
CA GLN A 120 -46.95 21.72 52.07
C GLN A 120 -46.39 22.14 53.44
N SER A 121 -45.48 23.12 53.50
CA SER A 121 -44.75 23.54 54.70
C SER A 121 -44.07 22.39 55.45
N LYS A 122 -43.69 21.33 54.73
CA LYS A 122 -43.03 20.13 55.26
C LYS A 122 -41.76 19.88 54.46
N PHE A 123 -40.65 20.41 54.97
CA PHE A 123 -39.35 20.24 54.34
C PHE A 123 -38.71 18.93 54.82
N ASP A 124 -38.38 18.04 53.89
CA ASP A 124 -37.66 16.80 54.14
C ASP A 124 -36.41 16.78 53.26
N SER A 125 -35.30 17.18 53.87
CA SER A 125 -34.00 17.24 53.20
C SER A 125 -33.46 15.86 52.87
N LYS A 126 -33.78 14.84 53.67
CA LYS A 126 -33.24 13.49 53.51
C LYS A 126 -33.87 12.80 52.31
N SER A 127 -35.20 12.89 52.17
CA SER A 127 -35.89 12.42 50.97
C SER A 127 -35.40 13.13 49.69
N LEU A 128 -35.03 14.41 49.78
CA LEU A 128 -34.52 15.16 48.64
C LEU A 128 -33.10 14.71 48.25
N GLU A 129 -32.24 14.47 49.23
CA GLU A 129 -30.89 13.93 49.05
C GLU A 129 -30.91 12.53 48.43
N ASP A 130 -31.79 11.64 48.91
CA ASP A 130 -31.95 10.29 48.34
C ASP A 130 -32.39 10.34 46.86
N LYS A 131 -33.32 11.27 46.54
CA LYS A 131 -33.80 11.49 45.17
C LYS A 131 -32.68 12.03 44.28
N LEU A 132 -31.87 12.97 44.78
CA LEU A 132 -30.70 13.48 44.07
C LEU A 132 -29.66 12.37 43.83
N GLY A 133 -29.37 11.56 44.85
CA GLY A 133 -28.47 10.41 44.75
C GLY A 133 -28.96 9.35 43.76
N SER A 134 -30.27 9.17 43.62
CA SER A 134 -30.84 8.33 42.56
C SER A 134 -30.64 8.92 41.16
N LEU A 135 -30.83 10.23 40.99
CA LEU A 135 -30.65 10.91 39.71
C LEU A 135 -29.18 10.91 39.25
N MET A 136 -28.24 11.08 40.18
CA MET A 136 -26.81 11.08 39.90
C MET A 136 -26.26 9.69 39.52
N ARG A 137 -26.99 8.61 39.81
CA ARG A 137 -26.64 7.23 39.41
C ARG A 137 -26.98 6.91 37.95
N ASN A 138 -27.57 7.85 37.20
CA ASN A 138 -27.85 7.65 35.79
C ASN A 138 -26.56 7.44 34.98
N ASP A 139 -26.55 6.45 34.09
CA ASP A 139 -25.40 6.10 33.25
C ASP A 139 -24.91 7.26 32.38
N LEU A 140 -25.79 8.19 32.00
CA LEU A 140 -25.42 9.40 31.25
C LEU A 140 -24.52 10.36 32.04
N PHE A 141 -24.51 10.27 33.37
CA PHE A 141 -23.61 11.02 34.25
C PHE A 141 -22.38 10.20 34.66
N SER A 142 -22.32 8.92 34.26
CA SER A 142 -21.21 8.02 34.55
C SER A 142 -20.10 8.14 33.51
N ALA A 143 -18.86 8.33 33.99
CA ALA A 143 -17.67 8.37 33.13
C ALA A 143 -17.44 7.06 32.35
N LYS A 144 -18.04 5.95 32.77
CA LYS A 144 -17.92 4.63 32.12
C LYS A 144 -18.46 4.63 30.69
N VAL A 145 -19.51 5.40 30.42
CA VAL A 145 -20.09 5.49 29.07
C VAL A 145 -19.14 6.25 28.12
N LEU A 146 -18.46 7.28 28.62
CA LEU A 146 -17.47 8.06 27.87
C LEU A 146 -16.18 7.27 27.60
N GLN A 147 -15.77 6.39 28.53
CA GLN A 147 -14.58 5.54 28.43
C GLN A 147 -14.74 4.32 27.51
N SER A 148 -15.96 4.01 27.06
CA SER A 148 -16.23 2.94 26.08
C SER A 148 -15.86 3.32 24.62
N SER A 149 -15.22 4.48 24.42
CA SER A 149 -14.75 4.95 23.12
C SER A 149 -13.43 4.26 22.77
N HIS A 150 -13.44 3.44 21.71
CA HIS A 150 -12.30 2.63 21.27
C HIS A 150 -11.16 3.47 20.64
N SER A 151 -11.38 4.75 20.38
CA SER A 151 -10.43 5.63 19.70
C SER A 151 -9.69 6.62 20.57
N LEU A 152 -10.08 6.80 21.83
CA LEU A 152 -9.28 7.60 22.74
C LEU A 152 -8.09 6.72 23.18
N PRO A 153 -6.84 7.20 23.06
CA PRO A 153 -5.72 6.56 23.71
C PRO A 153 -6.12 6.35 25.17
N SER A 154 -6.01 5.11 25.66
CA SER A 154 -6.20 4.84 27.07
C SER A 154 -5.31 5.82 27.84
N LEU A 155 -5.93 6.80 28.52
CA LEU A 155 -5.27 7.67 29.49
C LEU A 155 -4.90 6.82 30.71
N ARG A 156 -4.13 5.73 30.50
CA ARG A 156 -3.37 5.13 31.57
C ARG A 156 -2.34 6.18 31.91
N SER A 157 -2.59 6.82 33.05
CA SER A 157 -1.61 7.56 33.84
C SER A 157 -0.21 7.06 33.51
N THR A 158 0.55 7.88 32.79
CA THR A 158 2.01 7.78 32.75
C THR A 158 2.51 8.16 34.13
N GLY A 159 2.20 7.32 35.11
CA GLY A 159 2.87 7.28 36.39
C GLY A 159 4.28 6.83 36.10
N HIS A 160 5.17 7.81 35.94
CA HIS A 160 6.60 7.61 36.00
C HIS A 160 6.88 6.80 37.27
N PRO A 161 7.46 5.60 37.20
CA PRO A 161 7.99 4.98 38.39
C PRO A 161 9.20 5.82 38.78
N SER A 162 9.04 6.64 39.82
CA SER A 162 10.15 7.15 40.60
C SER A 162 10.91 5.92 41.09
N GLN A 163 12.07 5.65 40.49
CA GLN A 163 13.01 4.71 41.06
C GLN A 163 13.55 5.34 42.35
N GLU A 164 13.01 4.89 43.47
CA GLU A 164 13.73 4.88 44.75
C GLU A 164 14.18 3.44 45.01
N GLY A 165 15.48 3.25 45.28
CA GLY A 165 16.11 1.97 45.61
C GLY A 165 17.47 1.80 44.96
#